data_AF-A0A5K1DY35-F1
#
_entry.id   AF-A0A5K1DY35-F1
#
_cell.length_a   1.000
_cell.length_b   1.000
_cell.length_c   1.000
_cell.angle_alpha   90.00
_cell.angle_beta   90.00
_cell.angle_gamma   90.00
#
_symmetry.space_group_name_H-M   'P 1'
#
loop_
_entity.id
_entity.type
_entity.pdbx_description
1 polymer ?
#
loop_
_entity_poly.entity_id
_entity_poly.type
_entity_poly.pdbx_seq_one_letter_code
_entity_poly.pdbx_strand_id
1 'polypeptide(L)'
;RWGLCKLVEFCLRWQLPLKKYGILPEGSFFQEMASCNIFTLPQDFYDHVEAGRIIIKKSARWGFCEKGLVLESESHDQKKQELVEADLVILATGYRGNQKLKSLFEPSSPYHRYLLPGLECGVLPLY
;
A
#
# COMPACT_ATOMS: atom_id res chain seq x y z
N ARG A 1 3.69 23.70 14.98
CA ARG A 1 3.50 22.26 14.70
C ARG A 1 2.52 22.04 13.54
N TRP A 2 1.27 22.53 13.61
CA TRP A 2 0.30 22.45 12.51
C TRP A 2 0.77 23.05 11.16
N GLY A 3 1.35 24.26 11.17
CA GLY A 3 1.81 24.94 9.95
C GLY A 3 2.91 24.19 9.17
N LEU A 4 3.82 23.50 9.87
CA LEU A 4 4.84 22.66 9.23
C LEU A 4 4.22 21.43 8.56
N CYS A 5 3.24 20.80 9.22
CA CYS A 5 2.54 19.65 8.62
C CYS A 5 1.74 20.06 7.38
N LYS A 6 1.14 21.26 7.37
CA LYS A 6 0.47 21.79 6.17
C LYS A 6 1.43 22.09 5.03
N LEU A 7 2.64 22.55 5.34
CA LEU A 7 3.68 22.78 4.33
C LEU A 7 4.19 21.45 3.75
N VAL A 8 4.42 20.44 4.58
CA VAL A 8 4.80 19.09 4.14
C VAL A 8 3.68 18.44 3.32
N GLU A 9 2.42 18.55 3.74
CA GLU A 9 1.25 18.10 2.99
C GLU A 9 1.19 18.75 1.60
N PHE A 10 1.45 20.05 1.53
CA PHE A 10 1.50 20.81 0.28
C PHE A 10 2.66 20.36 -0.61
N CYS A 11 3.86 20.20 -0.05
CA CYS A 11 5.03 19.69 -0.79
C CYS A 11 4.79 18.28 -1.34
N LEU A 12 4.20 17.37 -0.55
CA LEU A 12 3.86 16.02 -0.98
C LEU A 12 2.84 16.03 -2.12
N ARG A 13 1.79 16.85 -2.01
CA ARG A 13 0.77 17.00 -3.06
C ARG A 13 1.32 17.63 -4.34
N TRP A 14 2.35 18.46 -4.23
CA TRP A 14 3.02 19.06 -5.38
C TRP A 14 4.00 18.07 -6.04
N GLN A 15 4.84 17.40 -5.24
CA GLN A 15 5.89 16.53 -5.76
C GLN A 15 5.37 15.18 -6.25
N LEU A 16 4.35 14.61 -5.59
CA LEU A 16 3.86 13.29 -5.90
C LEU A 16 2.55 13.37 -6.70
N PRO A 17 2.39 12.54 -7.76
CA PRO A 17 1.19 12.52 -8.58
C PRO A 17 0.01 11.79 -7.90
N LEU A 18 -0.23 12.02 -6.61
CA LEU A 18 -1.25 11.33 -5.79
C LEU A 18 -2.66 11.45 -6.40
N LYS A 19 -2.98 12.63 -6.93
CA LYS A 19 -4.28 12.90 -7.56
C LYS A 19 -4.46 12.15 -8.89
N LYS A 20 -3.39 11.98 -9.67
CA LYS A 20 -3.39 11.24 -10.96
C LYS A 20 -3.82 9.79 -10.74
N TYR A 21 -3.40 9.20 -9.62
CA TYR A 21 -3.65 7.79 -9.29
C TYR A 21 -4.78 7.57 -8.26
N GLY A 22 -5.52 8.62 -7.88
CA GLY A 22 -6.65 8.49 -6.96
C GLY A 22 -6.28 8.06 -5.54
N ILE A 23 -5.02 8.24 -5.13
CA ILE A 23 -4.49 7.88 -3.81
C ILE A 23 -4.35 9.08 -2.87
N LEU A 24 -5.00 10.19 -3.21
CA LEU A 24 -5.00 11.37 -2.36
C LEU A 24 -5.80 11.07 -1.07
N PRO A 25 -5.19 11.18 0.13
CA PRO A 25 -5.92 10.96 1.36
C PRO A 25 -7.04 11.99 1.54
N GLU A 26 -8.21 11.52 1.98
CA GLU A 26 -9.35 12.38 2.30
C GLU A 26 -9.15 13.11 3.64
N GLY A 27 -8.32 12.56 4.53
CA GLY A 27 -7.97 13.11 5.85
C GLY A 27 -6.86 14.16 5.83
N SER A 28 -6.61 14.80 6.97
CA SER A 28 -5.51 15.77 7.12
C SER A 28 -4.18 15.07 7.42
N PHE A 29 -3.11 15.47 6.72
CA PHE A 29 -1.76 14.92 6.95
C PHE A 29 -1.29 15.09 8.40
N PHE A 30 -1.73 16.16 9.07
CA PHE A 30 -1.44 16.38 10.49
C PHE A 30 -2.00 15.26 11.38
N GLN A 31 -3.19 14.75 11.06
CA GLN A 31 -3.85 13.66 11.82
C GLN A 31 -3.19 12.31 11.52
N GLU A 32 -2.73 12.09 10.29
CA GLU A 32 -1.95 10.90 9.92
C GLU A 32 -0.56 10.91 10.57
N MET A 33 0.12 12.06 10.56
CA MET A 33 1.40 12.22 11.24
C MET A 33 1.26 12.09 12.77
N ALA A 34 0.18 12.61 13.36
CA ALA A 34 -0.10 12.48 14.79
C ALA A 34 -0.47 11.05 15.22
N SER A 35 -0.95 10.22 14.29
CA SER A 35 -1.21 8.79 14.52
C SER A 35 0.01 7.90 14.22
N CYS A 36 1.18 8.51 13.94
CA CYS A 36 2.41 7.82 13.56
C CYS A 36 2.32 6.98 12.26
N ASN A 37 1.32 7.25 11.41
CA ASN A 37 1.20 6.63 10.08
C ASN A 37 2.13 7.35 9.09
N ILE A 38 3.44 7.27 9.31
CA ILE A 38 4.44 7.88 8.43
C ILE A 38 4.70 6.92 7.28
N PHE A 39 4.30 7.30 6.07
CA PHE A 39 4.52 6.50 4.87
C PHE A 39 5.90 6.77 4.27
N THR A 40 6.70 5.73 4.07
CA THR A 40 7.91 5.79 3.25
C THR A 40 7.58 5.33 1.85
N LEU A 41 7.78 6.20 0.86
CA LEU A 41 7.64 5.83 -0.55
C LEU A 41 8.92 5.11 -1.01
N PRO A 42 8.85 3.87 -1.50
CA PRO A 42 10.00 3.21 -2.09
C PRO A 42 10.56 4.01 -3.28
N GLN A 43 11.87 3.94 -3.47
CA GLN A 43 12.51 4.52 -4.64
C GLN A 43 11.92 3.90 -5.91
N ASP A 44 11.73 4.72 -6.95
CA ASP A 44 11.20 4.32 -8.27
C ASP A 44 9.75 3.75 -8.24
N PHE A 45 9.01 3.94 -7.15
CA PHE A 45 7.62 3.47 -7.04
C PHE A 45 6.75 3.98 -8.20
N TYR A 46 6.80 5.28 -8.48
CA TYR A 46 6.00 5.86 -9.56
C TYR A 46 6.50 5.45 -10.95
N ASP A 47 7.80 5.18 -11.13
CA ASP A 47 8.33 4.67 -12.40
C ASP A 47 7.74 3.28 -12.70
N HIS A 48 7.56 2.44 -11.67
CA HIS A 48 6.86 1.15 -11.81
C HIS A 48 5.35 1.30 -12.05
N VAL A 49 4.71 2.31 -11.47
CA VAL A 49 3.32 2.63 -11.78
C VAL A 49 3.17 3.08 -13.23
N GLU A 50 4.07 3.94 -13.72
CA GLU A 50 4.06 4.44 -15.11
C GLU A 50 4.42 3.35 -16.12
N ALA A 51 5.33 2.44 -15.77
CA ALA A 51 5.64 1.26 -16.57
C ALA A 51 4.52 0.19 -16.57
N GLY A 52 3.43 0.40 -15.83
CA GLY A 52 2.31 -0.54 -15.74
C GLY A 52 2.61 -1.80 -14.92
N ARG A 53 3.73 -1.82 -14.17
CA ARG A 53 4.08 -2.93 -13.26
C ARG A 53 3.29 -2.88 -11.96
N ILE A 54 2.84 -1.70 -11.56
CA ILE A 54 1.97 -1.48 -10.40
C ILE A 54 0.68 -0.82 -10.89
N ILE A 55 -0.45 -1.47 -10.63
CA ILE A 55 -1.78 -0.94 -10.95
C ILE A 55 -2.47 -0.62 -9.63
N ILE A 56 -2.77 0.67 -9.41
CA ILE A 56 -3.44 1.12 -8.20
C ILE A 56 -4.95 1.17 -8.44
N LYS A 57 -5.71 0.50 -7.56
CA LYS A 57 -7.18 0.45 -7.61
C LYS A 57 -7.76 0.76 -6.24
N LYS A 58 -8.67 1.72 -6.18
CA LYS A 58 -9.49 1.99 -4.98
C LYS A 58 -10.78 1.17 -5.06
N SER A 59 -11.13 0.51 -3.97
CA SER A 59 -12.39 -0.26 -3.88
C SER A 59 -12.90 -0.28 -2.45
N ALA A 60 -14.18 0.06 -2.26
CA ALA A 60 -14.84 0.01 -0.96
C ALA A 60 -15.15 -1.44 -0.52
N ARG A 61 -15.39 -2.34 -1.49
CA ARG A 61 -15.84 -3.70 -1.24
C ARG A 61 -15.15 -4.65 -2.20
N TRP A 62 -14.63 -5.74 -1.67
CA TRP A 62 -13.95 -6.76 -2.44
C TRP A 62 -14.21 -8.14 -1.86
N GLY A 63 -13.97 -9.18 -2.65
CA GLY A 63 -14.09 -10.57 -2.23
C GLY A 63 -13.18 -11.48 -3.04
N PHE A 64 -13.00 -12.71 -2.56
CA PHE A 64 -12.22 -13.74 -3.26
C PHE A 64 -13.09 -14.50 -4.27
N CYS A 65 -12.47 -14.97 -5.34
CA CYS A 65 -13.02 -15.94 -6.27
C CYS A 65 -11.93 -16.95 -6.67
N GLU A 66 -12.30 -17.99 -7.40
CA GLU A 66 -11.37 -19.05 -7.81
C GLU A 66 -10.14 -18.53 -8.57
N LYS A 67 -10.29 -17.44 -9.34
CA LYS A 67 -9.21 -16.86 -10.15
C LYS A 67 -8.48 -15.70 -9.48
N GLY A 68 -8.89 -15.26 -8.29
CA GLY A 68 -8.29 -14.10 -7.61
C GLY A 68 -9.29 -13.27 -6.82
N LEU A 69 -9.44 -12.00 -7.18
CA LEU A 69 -10.26 -11.02 -6.46
C LEU A 69 -11.35 -10.42 -7.33
N VAL A 70 -12.51 -10.17 -6.72
CA VAL A 70 -13.58 -9.37 -7.32
C VAL A 70 -13.62 -8.04 -6.57
N LEU A 71 -13.40 -6.94 -7.30
CA LEU A 71 -13.44 -5.58 -6.77
C LEU A 71 -14.75 -4.90 -7.19
N GLU A 72 -15.36 -4.18 -6.26
CA GLU A 72 -16.51 -3.30 -6.54
C GLU A 72 -16.00 -1.87 -6.74
N SER A 73 -16.28 -1.29 -7.92
CA SER A 73 -15.90 0.08 -8.23
C SER A 73 -16.84 1.09 -7.55
N GLU A 74 -16.29 2.19 -7.01
CA GLU A 74 -17.04 3.31 -6.42
C GLU A 74 -17.68 4.26 -7.47
N SER A 75 -17.65 3.92 -8.76
CA SER A 75 -18.18 4.79 -9.82
C SER A 75 -19.71 4.91 -9.76
N HIS A 76 -20.17 6.16 -9.54
CA HIS A 76 -21.54 6.55 -9.20
C HIS A 76 -22.68 6.07 -10.13
N ASP A 77 -22.40 5.59 -11.34
CA ASP A 77 -23.46 5.30 -12.31
C ASP A 77 -23.62 3.84 -12.71
N GLN A 78 -22.69 2.92 -12.41
CA GLN A 78 -22.88 1.49 -12.68
C GLN A 78 -22.06 0.65 -11.68
N LYS A 79 -22.75 -0.25 -10.98
CA LYS A 79 -22.17 -1.25 -10.07
C LYS A 79 -21.39 -2.29 -10.88
N LYS A 80 -20.21 -1.91 -11.36
CA LYS A 80 -19.33 -2.75 -12.16
C LYS A 80 -18.42 -3.54 -11.23
N GLN A 81 -18.58 -4.85 -11.26
CA GLN A 81 -17.63 -5.78 -10.63
C GLN A 81 -16.48 -6.02 -11.59
N GLU A 82 -15.26 -5.91 -11.09
CA GLU A 82 -14.05 -6.17 -11.86
C GLU A 82 -13.33 -7.39 -11.29
N LEU A 83 -13.02 -8.36 -12.16
CA LEU A 83 -12.19 -9.50 -11.82
C LEU A 83 -10.71 -9.11 -11.95
N VAL A 84 -9.97 -9.28 -10.86
CA VAL A 84 -8.51 -9.18 -10.83
C VAL A 84 -7.96 -10.58 -10.67
N GLU A 85 -7.42 -11.12 -11.75
CA GLU A 85 -6.73 -12.41 -11.72
C GLU A 85 -5.43 -12.27 -10.91
N ALA A 86 -5.18 -13.21 -9.99
CA ALA A 86 -4.02 -13.17 -9.12
C ALA A 86 -3.62 -14.57 -8.67
N ASP A 87 -2.34 -14.90 -8.81
CA ASP A 87 -1.76 -16.14 -8.28
C ASP A 87 -1.50 -16.06 -6.76
N LEU A 88 -1.22 -14.85 -6.26
CA LEU A 88 -0.93 -14.58 -4.84
C LEU A 88 -1.61 -13.29 -4.39
N VAL A 89 -2.32 -13.36 -3.27
CA VAL A 89 -2.93 -12.19 -2.61
C VAL A 89 -2.27 -11.96 -1.25
N ILE A 90 -1.70 -10.77 -1.06
CA ILE A 90 -1.08 -10.36 0.21
C ILE A 90 -1.94 -9.27 0.85
N LEU A 91 -2.55 -9.57 1.99
CA LEU A 91 -3.31 -8.59 2.78
C LEU A 91 -2.38 -7.80 3.70
N ALA A 92 -1.87 -6.69 3.21
CA ALA A 92 -1.02 -5.75 3.96
C ALA A 92 -1.85 -4.79 4.85
N THR A 93 -2.89 -5.29 5.52
CA THR A 93 -3.80 -4.49 6.38
C THR A 93 -3.21 -4.15 7.76
N GLY A 94 -1.89 -4.33 7.92
CA GLY A 94 -1.18 -4.15 9.19
C GLY A 94 -1.36 -5.34 10.15
N TYR A 95 -0.87 -5.15 11.38
CA TYR A 95 -0.85 -6.10 12.49
C TYR A 95 0.11 -7.31 12.31
N ARG A 96 1.12 -7.39 13.19
CA ARG A 96 2.12 -8.48 13.28
C ARG A 96 2.77 -8.82 11.92
N GLY A 97 3.13 -7.80 11.14
CA GLY A 97 3.68 -7.97 9.79
C GLY A 97 4.92 -8.86 9.75
N ASN A 98 5.79 -8.72 10.75
CA ASN A 98 7.01 -9.52 10.89
C ASN A 98 6.74 -11.04 11.00
N GLN A 99 5.82 -11.45 11.86
CA GLN A 99 5.47 -12.86 12.06
C GLN A 99 4.76 -13.42 10.82
N LYS A 100 3.82 -12.65 10.25
CA LYS A 100 3.07 -13.05 9.06
C LYS A 100 3.97 -13.21 7.84
N LEU A 101 4.93 -12.29 7.65
CA LEU A 101 5.87 -12.34 6.52
C LEU A 101 6.82 -13.55 6.62
N LYS A 102 7.30 -13.85 7.84
CA LYS A 102 8.09 -15.07 8.09
C LYS A 102 7.33 -16.34 7.79
N SER A 103 6.05 -16.41 8.18
CA SER A 103 5.24 -17.60 7.94
C SER A 103 4.81 -17.74 6.48
N LEU A 104 4.90 -16.68 5.67
CA LEU A 104 4.42 -16.69 4.29
C LEU A 104 5.30 -17.52 3.35
N PHE A 105 6.59 -17.60 3.64
CA PHE A 105 7.57 -18.31 2.82
C PHE A 105 8.27 -19.39 3.65
N GLU A 106 8.55 -20.53 3.02
CA GLU A 106 9.36 -21.56 3.66
C GLU A 106 10.74 -20.98 4.04
N PRO A 107 11.33 -21.39 5.18
CA PRO A 107 12.65 -20.92 5.61
C PRO A 107 13.76 -21.17 4.58
N SER A 108 13.61 -22.21 3.75
CA SER A 108 14.49 -22.59 2.65
C SER A 108 14.34 -21.71 1.39
N SER A 109 13.29 -20.89 1.33
CA SER A 109 12.98 -20.08 0.16
C SER A 109 13.97 -18.93 -0.01
N PRO A 110 14.39 -18.59 -1.25
CA PRO A 110 15.22 -17.41 -1.50
C PRO A 110 14.57 -16.12 -0.99
N TYR A 111 13.23 -16.04 -0.97
CA TYR A 111 12.49 -14.87 -0.47
C TYR A 111 12.72 -14.62 1.03
N HIS A 112 12.94 -15.66 1.82
CA HIS A 112 13.27 -15.55 3.25
C HIS A 112 14.57 -14.75 3.44
N ARG A 113 15.56 -14.91 2.54
CA ARG A 113 16.84 -14.21 2.60
C ARG A 113 16.77 -12.74 2.16
N TYR A 114 15.88 -12.40 1.22
CA TYR A 114 15.73 -11.04 0.71
C TYR A 114 14.80 -10.16 1.56
N LEU A 115 13.78 -10.76 2.19
CA LEU A 115 12.74 -10.01 2.92
C LEU A 115 13.03 -9.85 4.42
N LEU A 116 13.93 -10.65 4.98
CA LEU A 116 14.24 -10.67 6.42
C LEU A 116 15.57 -10.05 6.90
N PRO A 117 16.51 -9.54 6.06
CA PRO A 117 17.68 -8.85 6.57
C PRO A 117 17.25 -7.50 7.15
N GLY A 118 17.05 -7.46 8.46
CA GLY A 118 16.47 -6.35 9.23
C GLY A 118 15.71 -6.84 10.46
N LEU A 119 15.26 -8.10 10.45
CA LEU A 119 14.48 -8.67 11.53
C LEU A 119 15.35 -9.18 12.70
N GLU A 120 16.61 -9.54 12.44
CA GLU A 120 17.58 -9.88 13.51
C GLU A 120 17.99 -8.69 14.37
N CYS A 121 17.88 -7.47 13.84
CA CYS A 121 18.14 -6.23 14.60
C CYS A 121 16.93 -5.75 15.42
N GLY A 122 15.80 -6.48 15.37
CA GLY A 122 14.58 -6.12 16.13
C GLY A 122 13.86 -4.86 15.64
N VAL A 123 14.41 -4.12 14.68
CA VAL A 123 13.83 -2.88 14.13
C VAL A 123 13.45 -3.11 12.68
N LEU A 124 12.27 -3.70 12.45
CA LEU A 124 11.54 -3.39 11.23
C LEU A 124 10.82 -2.07 11.46
N PRO A 125 10.76 -1.16 10.47
CA PRO A 125 9.82 -0.05 10.54
C PRO A 125 8.44 -0.66 10.78
N LEU A 126 7.79 -0.25 11.87
CA LEU A 126 6.37 -0.51 12.07
C LEU A 126 5.63 0.35 11.05
N TYR A 127 5.45 -0.19 9.85
CA TYR A 127 4.38 0.18 8.95
C TYR A 127 3.09 -0.53 9.38
#